data_AF-A0A2A3U1J3-F1
#
_entry.id   AF-A0A2A3U1J3-F1
#
_cell.length_a   1.000
_cell.length_b   1.000
_cell.length_c   1.000
_cell.angle_alpha   90.00
_cell.angle_beta   90.00
_cell.angle_gamma   90.00
#
_symmetry.space_group_name_H-M   'P 1'
#
loop_
_entity.id
_entity.type
_entity.pdbx_description
1 polymer ?
#
loop_
_entity_poly.entity_id
_entity_poly.type
_entity_poly.pdbx_seq_one_letter_code
_entity_poly.pdbx_strand_id
1 'polypeptide(L)'
;MAHSSALSWSASYTIVTSGNKIKNVSNIKVSTRLGAITKKYMVKDSASKVTLHLTRSIGAVKYQAALSAHMQKGKLYVTFT
;
A
#
# COMPACT_ATOMS: atom_id res chain seq x y z
N MET A 1 14.17 10.74 -1.02
CA MET A 1 14.68 10.30 0.30
C MET A 1 14.14 8.91 0.59
N ALA A 2 15.00 7.89 0.60
CA ALA A 2 14.62 6.56 1.04
C ALA A 2 14.91 6.46 2.54
N HIS A 3 13.90 6.17 3.36
CA HIS A 3 14.14 5.80 4.76
C HIS A 3 14.92 4.49 4.76
N SER A 4 16.17 4.52 5.25
CA SER A 4 17.11 3.40 5.15
C SER A 4 17.32 2.69 6.49
N SER A 5 16.26 2.45 7.26
CA SER A 5 16.35 1.64 8.48
C SER A 5 16.25 0.15 8.13
N ALA A 6 16.72 -0.72 9.03
CA ALA A 6 16.62 -2.18 8.83
C ALA A 6 15.15 -2.63 8.70
N LEU A 7 14.24 -1.90 9.35
CA LEU A 7 12.80 -2.17 9.35
C LEU A 7 12.06 -1.47 8.20
N SER A 8 12.76 -0.81 7.27
CA SER A 8 12.15 -0.15 6.13
C SER A 8 11.55 -1.13 5.12
N TRP A 9 10.48 -0.68 4.48
CA TRP A 9 9.81 -1.35 3.38
C TRP A 9 9.36 -0.29 2.36
N SER A 10 9.10 -0.73 1.14
CA SER A 10 8.56 0.13 0.08
C SER A 10 7.44 -0.57 -0.65
N ALA A 11 6.44 0.19 -1.07
CA ALA A 11 5.37 -0.28 -1.91
C ALA A 11 5.05 0.74 -2.99
N SER A 12 4.65 0.25 -4.15
CA SER A 12 4.20 1.07 -5.27
C SER A 12 3.11 0.33 -6.03
N TYR A 13 2.13 1.08 -6.52
CA TYR A 13 1.09 0.55 -7.39
C TYR A 13 0.55 1.66 -8.29
N THR A 14 -0.10 1.28 -9.37
CA THR A 14 -0.74 2.20 -10.32
C THR A 14 -2.23 2.27 -10.02
N ILE A 15 -2.79 3.48 -9.96
CA ILE A 15 -4.24 3.71 -9.81
C ILE A 15 -4.74 4.40 -11.07
N VAL A 16 -5.81 3.88 -11.66
CA VAL A 16 -6.56 4.57 -12.73
C VAL A 16 -7.82 5.15 -12.13
N THR A 17 -8.03 6.45 -12.32
CA THR A 17 -9.16 7.20 -11.75
C THR A 17 -10.03 7.82 -12.84
N SER A 18 -11.30 8.04 -12.51
CA SER A 18 -12.23 8.85 -13.31
C SER A 18 -13.03 9.73 -12.35
N GLY A 19 -12.77 11.04 -12.38
CA GLY A 19 -13.22 11.97 -11.35
C GLY A 19 -12.76 11.52 -9.96
N ASN A 20 -13.69 11.44 -9.01
CA ASN A 20 -13.42 10.99 -7.63
C ASN A 20 -13.46 9.47 -7.45
N LYS A 21 -13.52 8.68 -8.53
CA LYS A 21 -13.67 7.22 -8.44
C LYS A 21 -12.39 6.50 -8.88
N ILE A 22 -12.00 5.49 -8.12
CA ILE A 22 -10.94 4.54 -8.48
C ILE A 22 -11.55 3.44 -9.35
N LYS A 23 -11.05 3.33 -10.59
CA LYS A 23 -11.52 2.39 -11.60
C LYS A 23 -10.71 1.12 -11.60
N ASN A 24 -9.38 1.23 -11.54
CA ASN A 24 -8.49 0.09 -11.56
C ASN A 24 -7.27 0.32 -10.68
N VAL A 25 -6.70 -0.78 -10.19
CA VAL A 25 -5.42 -0.79 -9.47
C VAL A 25 -4.57 -1.93 -10.01
N SER A 26 -3.32 -1.66 -10.36
CA SER A 26 -2.42 -2.64 -10.98
C SER A 26 -0.97 -2.40 -10.59
N ASN A 27 -0.06 -3.25 -11.09
CA ASN A 27 1.39 -3.12 -10.91
C ASN A 27 1.83 -3.02 -9.44
N ILE A 28 1.19 -3.80 -8.57
CA ILE A 28 1.48 -3.82 -7.14
C ILE A 28 2.85 -4.46 -6.90
N LYS A 29 3.83 -3.64 -6.52
CA LYS A 29 5.17 -4.05 -6.13
C LYS A 29 5.38 -3.71 -4.66
N VAL A 30 5.95 -4.64 -3.92
CA VAL A 30 6.31 -4.45 -2.53
C VAL A 30 7.66 -5.08 -2.27
N SER A 31 8.51 -4.37 -1.55
CA SER A 31 9.85 -4.81 -1.19
C SER A 31 10.09 -4.53 0.28
N THR A 32 10.86 -5.40 0.94
CA THR A 32 11.33 -5.19 2.31
C THR A 32 12.84 -5.31 2.33
N ARG A 33 13.50 -4.54 3.20
CA ARG A 33 14.95 -4.65 3.39
C ARG A 33 15.33 -5.87 4.25
N LEU A 34 14.51 -6.19 5.23
CA LEU A 34 14.73 -7.30 6.16
C LEU A 34 13.45 -8.12 6.32
N GLY A 35 13.61 -9.43 6.47
CA GLY A 35 12.50 -10.38 6.56
C GLY A 35 11.84 -10.66 5.22
N ALA A 36 10.64 -11.25 5.25
CA ALA A 36 9.89 -11.64 4.06
C ALA A 36 8.48 -11.06 4.07
N ILE A 37 7.98 -10.68 2.90
CA ILE A 37 6.57 -10.35 2.71
C ILE A 37 5.77 -11.65 2.65
N THR A 38 4.93 -11.89 3.64
CA THR A 38 4.15 -13.12 3.76
C THR A 38 2.71 -12.98 3.27
N LYS A 39 2.17 -11.76 3.26
CA LYS A 39 0.85 -11.46 2.72
C LYS A 39 0.85 -10.09 2.06
N LYS A 40 0.27 -10.01 0.86
CA LYS A 40 -0.03 -8.74 0.18
C LYS A 40 -1.37 -8.85 -0.53
N TYR A 41 -2.26 -7.89 -0.31
CA TYR A 41 -3.55 -7.85 -1.00
C TYR A 41 -4.12 -6.45 -1.01
N MET A 42 -4.87 -6.14 -2.06
CA MET A 42 -5.57 -4.86 -2.22
C MET A 42 -7.03 -5.05 -1.78
N VAL A 43 -7.52 -4.13 -0.98
CA VAL A 43 -8.95 -4.01 -0.63
C VAL A 43 -9.50 -2.75 -1.28
N LYS A 44 -10.67 -2.87 -1.89
CA LYS A 44 -11.43 -1.71 -2.36
C LYS A 44 -12.43 -1.33 -1.28
N ASP A 45 -12.04 -0.41 -0.41
CA ASP A 45 -12.88 0.03 0.72
C ASP A 45 -14.13 0.77 0.23
N SER A 46 -14.02 1.51 -0.88
CA SER A 46 -15.14 2.21 -1.50
C SER A 46 -14.88 2.48 -2.99
N ALA A 47 -15.82 3.14 -3.66
CA ALA A 47 -15.61 3.58 -5.04
C ALA A 47 -14.46 4.59 -5.18
N SER A 48 -14.06 5.30 -4.11
CA SER A 48 -13.03 6.33 -4.11
C SER A 48 -11.78 5.96 -3.30
N LYS A 49 -11.81 4.86 -2.54
CA LYS A 49 -10.73 4.47 -1.64
C LYS A 49 -10.31 3.01 -1.84
N VAL A 50 -9.00 2.79 -1.88
CA VAL A 50 -8.37 1.46 -1.87
C VAL A 50 -7.28 1.41 -0.82
N THR A 51 -7.04 0.24 -0.25
CA THR A 51 -6.01 0.00 0.75
C THR A 51 -5.19 -1.24 0.38
N LEU A 52 -3.88 -1.05 0.21
CA LEU A 52 -2.93 -2.15 0.13
C LEU A 52 -2.58 -2.60 1.54
N HIS A 53 -2.92 -3.84 1.87
CA HIS A 53 -2.50 -4.48 3.12
C HIS A 53 -1.25 -5.31 2.89
N LEU A 54 -0.31 -5.17 3.82
CA LEU A 54 0.96 -5.87 3.83
C LEU A 54 1.15 -6.59 5.16
N THR A 55 1.63 -7.82 5.11
CA THR A 55 2.19 -8.50 6.27
C THR A 55 3.62 -8.91 5.97
N ARG A 56 4.51 -8.54 6.88
CA ARG A 56 5.92 -8.87 6.85
C ARG A 56 6.29 -9.69 8.07
N SER A 57 7.07 -10.76 7.89
CA SER A 57 7.66 -11.53 8.98
C SER A 57 9.14 -11.21 9.12
N ILE A 58 9.60 -10.94 10.34
CA ILE A 58 11.00 -10.81 10.72
C ILE A 58 11.24 -11.77 11.88
N GLY A 59 11.87 -12.92 11.60
CA GLY A 59 11.90 -14.03 12.54
C GLY A 59 10.49 -14.45 12.95
N ALA A 60 10.25 -14.59 14.25
CA ALA A 60 8.95 -14.92 14.82
C ALA A 60 7.95 -13.74 14.86
N VAL A 61 8.41 -12.50 14.62
CA VAL A 61 7.56 -11.31 14.73
C VAL A 61 6.90 -10.99 13.39
N LYS A 62 5.57 -10.79 13.42
CA LYS A 62 4.79 -10.34 12.27
C LYS A 62 4.44 -8.86 12.41
N TYR A 63 4.77 -8.09 11.38
CA TYR A 63 4.42 -6.69 11.25
C TYR A 63 3.34 -6.54 10.20
N GLN A 64 2.32 -5.76 10.51
CA GLN A 64 1.27 -5.38 9.57
C GLN A 64 1.48 -3.94 9.17
N ALA A 65 1.23 -3.64 7.90
CA ALA A 65 1.24 -2.29 7.38
C ALA A 65 0.12 -2.12 6.38
N ALA A 66 -0.38 -0.89 6.25
CA ALA A 66 -1.39 -0.52 5.28
C ALA A 66 -0.97 0.74 4.52
N LEU A 67 -1.30 0.78 3.23
CA LEU A 67 -1.12 1.96 2.39
C LEU A 67 -2.43 2.26 1.68
N SER A 68 -3.15 3.26 2.16
CA SER A 68 -4.45 3.67 1.63
C SER A 68 -4.31 4.85 0.67
N ALA A 69 -5.00 4.74 -0.46
CA ALA A 69 -5.17 5.80 -1.44
C ALA A 69 -6.65 6.18 -1.54
N HIS A 70 -6.96 7.46 -1.35
CA HIS A 70 -8.32 7.99 -1.34
C HIS A 70 -8.44 9.19 -2.29
N MET A 71 -9.37 9.11 -3.24
CA MET A 71 -9.75 10.22 -4.11
C MET A 71 -10.83 11.07 -3.45
N GLN A 72 -10.55 12.34 -3.22
CA GLN A 72 -11.52 13.28 -2.65
C GLN A 72 -11.37 14.65 -3.29
N LYS A 73 -12.47 15.20 -3.82
CA LYS A 73 -12.50 16.53 -4.46
C LYS A 73 -11.41 16.73 -5.54
N GLY A 74 -11.21 15.72 -6.38
CA GLY A 74 -10.22 15.73 -7.46
C GLY A 74 -8.77 15.54 -7.02
N LYS A 75 -8.52 15.31 -5.72
CA LYS A 75 -7.18 15.12 -5.17
C LYS A 75 -6.99 13.69 -4.67
N LEU A 76 -5.78 13.17 -4.83
CA LEU A 76 -5.37 11.88 -4.29
C LEU A 76 -4.69 12.10 -2.94
N TYR A 77 -5.24 11.47 -1.89
CA TYR A 77 -4.66 11.43 -0.55
C TYR A 77 -4.06 10.05 -0.32
N VAL A 78 -2.82 10.02 0.18
CA VAL A 78 -2.12 8.78 0.49
C VAL A 78 -1.79 8.77 1.98
N THR A 79 -2.18 7.70 2.66
CA THR A 79 -1.94 7.51 4.10
C THR A 79 -1.34 6.13 4.32
N PHE A 80 -0.43 6.03 5.28
CA PHE A 80 0.19 4.77 5.67
C PHE A 80 -0.01 4.53 7.17
N THR A 81 -0.12 3.26 7.55
CA THR A 81 -0.24 2.80 8.94
C THR A 81 0.60 1.55 9.16
#